data_AF-A0A266LNS9-F1
#
_entry.id   AF-A0A266LNS9-F1
#
_cell.length_a   1.000
_cell.length_b   1.000
_cell.length_c   1.000
_cell.angle_alpha   90.00
_cell.angle_beta   90.00
_cell.angle_gamma   90.00
#
_symmetry.space_group_name_H-M   'P 1'
#
loop_
_entity.id
_entity.type
_entity.pdbx_description
1 polymer ?
#
loop_
_entity_poly.entity_id
_entity_poly.type
_entity_poly.pdbx_seq_one_letter_code
_entity_poly.pdbx_strand_id
1 'polypeptide(L)'
;MPLTITNPYRLRLECLRNVSPGCADLAGRIVVALRTEVMTLSTATLIEDLFDHLDAIAAQHSGSVTRLGIWMMGLIHAKALLSTEVETFLSDAATLGGPSSVGPA
;
A
#
# COMPACT_ATOMS: atom_id res chain seq x y z
N MET A 1 -6.93 14.83 -11.18
CA MET A 1 -8.22 14.18 -11.51
C MET A 1 -8.47 13.13 -10.45
N PRO A 2 -9.72 12.93 -9.95
CA PRO A 2 -10.00 11.82 -9.04
C PRO A 2 -9.76 10.49 -9.77
N LEU A 3 -9.18 9.52 -9.06
CA LEU A 3 -8.90 8.18 -9.59
C LEU A 3 -10.21 7.55 -10.08
N THR A 4 -10.23 7.09 -11.33
CA THR A 4 -11.39 6.36 -11.84
C THR A 4 -11.42 4.99 -11.17
N ILE A 5 -12.32 4.82 -10.20
CA ILE A 5 -12.54 3.53 -9.53
C ILE A 5 -13.15 2.57 -10.56
N THR A 6 -12.33 1.66 -11.08
CA THR A 6 -12.74 0.64 -12.04
C THR A 6 -13.29 -0.61 -11.31
N ASN A 7 -14.04 -1.43 -12.04
CA ASN A 7 -14.59 -2.69 -11.53
C ASN A 7 -13.50 -3.64 -10.95
N PRO A 8 -12.32 -3.80 -11.59
CA PRO A 8 -11.21 -4.59 -11.04
C PRO A 8 -10.67 -4.08 -9.70
N TYR A 9 -10.58 -2.76 -9.49
CA TYR A 9 -10.14 -2.20 -8.20
C TYR A 9 -11.09 -2.58 -7.07
N ARG A 10 -12.41 -2.46 -7.29
CA ARG A 10 -13.41 -2.79 -6.26
C ARG A 10 -13.35 -4.26 -5.87
N LEU A 11 -13.26 -5.14 -6.87
CA LEU A 11 -13.13 -6.57 -6.63
C LEU A 11 -11.86 -6.90 -5.83
N ARG A 12 -10.72 -6.31 -6.20
CA ARG A 12 -9.45 -6.53 -5.51
C ARG A 12 -9.48 -6.04 -4.06
N LEU A 13 -10.09 -4.87 -3.83
CA LEU A 13 -10.28 -4.31 -2.49
C LEU A 13 -11.20 -5.18 -1.63
N GLU A 14 -12.28 -5.72 -2.20
CA GLU A 14 -13.18 -6.65 -1.51
C GLU A 14 -12.47 -7.97 -1.17
N CYS A 15 -11.70 -8.53 -2.11
CA CYS A 15 -10.88 -9.71 -1.85
C CYS A 15 -9.89 -9.47 -0.70
N LEU A 16 -9.14 -8.37 -0.73
CA LEU A 16 -8.21 -8.02 0.35
C LEU A 16 -8.95 -7.81 1.67
N ARG A 17 -10.13 -7.17 1.65
CA ARG A 17 -10.93 -6.92 2.86
C ARG A 17 -11.42 -8.23 3.50
N ASN A 18 -11.73 -9.25 2.70
CA ASN A 18 -12.12 -10.56 3.21
C ASN A 18 -10.97 -11.30 3.91
N VAL A 19 -9.72 -11.02 3.51
CA VAL A 19 -8.52 -11.63 4.12
C VAL A 19 -8.03 -10.80 5.32
N SER A 20 -7.93 -9.49 5.14
CA SER A 20 -7.47 -8.54 6.15
C SER A 20 -8.19 -7.19 5.97
N PRO A 21 -9.23 -6.92 6.78
CA PRO A 21 -9.93 -5.63 6.74
C PRO A 21 -8.99 -4.44 6.94
N GLY A 22 -8.01 -4.58 7.84
CA GLY A 22 -7.03 -3.53 8.10
C GLY A 22 -6.13 -3.22 6.90
N CYS A 23 -5.70 -4.25 6.15
CA CYS A 23 -4.93 -4.02 4.92
C CYS A 23 -5.78 -3.35 3.83
N ALA A 24 -7.07 -3.71 3.71
CA ALA A 24 -7.97 -3.05 2.77
C ALA A 24 -8.21 -1.57 3.12
N ASP A 25 -8.38 -1.25 4.39
CA ASP A 25 -8.55 0.14 4.83
C ASP A 25 -7.26 0.95 4.66
N LEU A 26 -6.09 0.32 4.87
CA LEU A 26 -4.80 0.92 4.54
C LEU A 26 -4.66 1.18 3.03
N ALA A 27 -5.06 0.23 2.18
CA ALA A 27 -5.09 0.39 0.72
C ALA A 27 -5.90 1.63 0.31
N GLY A 28 -7.11 1.75 0.86
CA GLY A 28 -8.00 2.88 0.58
C GLY A 28 -7.37 4.22 0.95
N ARG A 29 -6.73 4.32 2.11
CA ARG A 29 -6.06 5.55 2.56
C ARG A 29 -4.86 5.92 1.69
N ILE A 30 -4.03 4.95 1.30
CA ILE A 30 -2.87 5.18 0.43
C ILE A 30 -3.34 5.65 -0.96
N VAL A 31 -4.36 5.00 -1.52
CA VAL A 31 -4.93 5.36 -2.82
C VAL A 31 -5.48 6.78 -2.83
N VAL A 32 -6.14 7.22 -1.74
CA VAL A 32 -6.62 8.60 -1.60
C VAL A 32 -5.47 9.61 -1.47
N ALA A 33 -4.38 9.24 -0.81
CA ALA A 33 -3.22 10.11 -0.62
C ALA A 33 -2.33 10.24 -1.88
N LEU A 34 -2.39 9.26 -2.79
CA LEU A 34 -1.54 9.21 -3.99
C LEU A 34 -1.84 10.37 -4.95
N ARG A 35 -0.83 11.23 -5.15
CA ARG A 35 -0.84 12.29 -6.18
C ARG A 35 -0.41 11.71 -7.52
N THR A 36 -1.28 10.95 -8.18
CA THR A 36 -0.94 10.26 -9.43
C THR A 36 -0.62 11.20 -10.60
N GLU A 37 -1.05 12.46 -10.53
CA GLU A 37 -0.77 13.48 -11.54
C GLU A 37 0.71 13.86 -11.68
N VAL A 38 1.54 13.58 -10.66
CA VAL A 38 2.99 13.82 -10.73
C VAL A 38 3.78 12.59 -11.19
N MET A 39 3.11 11.48 -11.44
CA MET A 39 3.75 10.21 -11.78
C MET A 39 3.77 9.95 -13.29
N THR A 40 4.88 9.38 -13.76
CA THR A 40 5.02 8.88 -15.14
C THR A 40 4.46 7.46 -15.31
N LEU A 41 4.33 6.72 -14.21
CA LEU A 41 3.77 5.37 -14.19
C LEU A 41 2.24 5.41 -14.28
N SER A 42 1.65 4.38 -14.87
CA SER A 42 0.19 4.27 -14.92
C SER A 42 -0.39 4.09 -13.51
N THR A 43 -1.50 4.77 -13.23
CA THR A 43 -2.28 4.60 -12.00
C THR A 43 -2.64 3.15 -11.72
N ALA A 44 -2.96 2.37 -12.77
CA ALA A 44 -3.33 0.97 -12.62
C ALA A 44 -2.16 0.14 -12.07
N THR A 45 -0.95 0.34 -12.60
CA THR A 45 0.26 -0.34 -12.13
C THR A 45 0.57 0.00 -10.68
N LEU A 46 0.46 1.27 -10.29
CA LEU A 46 0.69 1.69 -8.89
C LEU A 46 -0.29 1.04 -7.91
N ILE A 47 -1.54 0.90 -8.34
CA ILE A 47 -2.59 0.26 -7.54
C ILE A 47 -2.31 -1.25 -7.44
N GLU A 48 -1.91 -1.90 -8.53
CA GLU A 48 -1.54 -3.32 -8.53
C GLU A 48 -0.35 -3.58 -7.59
N ASP A 49 0.73 -2.80 -7.70
CA ASP A 49 1.90 -2.89 -6.83
C ASP A 49 1.52 -2.72 -5.34
N LEU A 50 0.64 -1.76 -5.05
CA LEU A 50 0.13 -1.53 -3.70
C LEU A 50 -0.60 -2.76 -3.17
N PHE A 51 -1.50 -3.34 -3.96
CA PHE A 51 -2.26 -4.52 -3.54
C PHE A 51 -1.35 -5.72 -3.31
N ASP A 52 -0.31 -5.91 -4.14
CA ASP A 52 0.64 -7.01 -3.97
C ASP A 52 1.46 -6.87 -2.68
N HIS A 53 1.85 -5.65 -2.32
CA HIS A 53 2.49 -5.40 -1.02
C HIS A 53 1.56 -5.69 0.16
N LEU A 54 0.29 -5.27 0.07
CA LEU A 54 -0.68 -5.45 1.14
C LEU A 54 -1.15 -6.90 1.28
N ASP A 55 -1.24 -7.65 0.19
CA ASP A 55 -1.45 -9.10 0.20
C ASP A 55 -0.30 -9.81 0.93
N ALA A 56 0.95 -9.43 0.65
CA ALA A 56 2.11 -9.99 1.33
C ALA A 56 2.12 -9.67 2.85
N ILE A 57 1.61 -8.49 3.25
CA ILE A 57 1.44 -8.12 4.66
C ILE A 57 0.32 -8.95 5.29
N ALA A 58 -0.83 -9.06 4.62
CA ALA A 58 -1.97 -9.87 5.08
C ALA A 58 -1.59 -11.35 5.24
N ALA A 59 -0.73 -11.87 4.37
CA ALA A 59 -0.16 -13.22 4.46
C ALA A 59 1.00 -13.34 5.48
N GLN A 60 1.34 -12.27 6.20
CA GLN A 60 2.44 -12.19 7.17
C GLN A 60 3.80 -12.65 6.62
N HIS A 61 4.06 -12.37 5.34
CA HIS A 61 5.36 -12.68 4.75
C HIS A 61 6.46 -11.85 5.44
N SER A 62 7.57 -12.50 5.78
CA SER A 62 8.71 -11.83 6.38
C SER A 62 9.25 -10.72 5.46
N GLY A 63 9.57 -9.58 6.06
CA GLY A 63 10.07 -8.38 5.37
C GLY A 63 9.06 -7.71 4.43
N SER A 64 7.77 -8.08 4.48
CA SER A 64 6.71 -7.47 3.64
C SER A 64 6.57 -5.97 3.91
N VAL A 65 6.59 -5.54 5.17
CA VAL A 65 6.52 -4.13 5.56
C VAL A 65 7.78 -3.37 5.12
N THR A 66 8.96 -3.98 5.22
CA THR A 66 10.21 -3.39 4.69
C THR A 66 10.12 -3.18 3.18
N ARG A 67 9.62 -4.17 2.43
CA ARG A 67 9.41 -4.04 0.97
C ARG A 67 8.41 -2.94 0.63
N LEU A 68 7.30 -2.83 1.38
CA LEU A 68 6.35 -1.72 1.25
C LEU A 68 7.05 -0.37 1.49
N GLY A 69 7.91 -0.28 2.50
CA GLY A 69 8.67 0.94 2.80
C GLY A 69 9.63 1.35 1.68
N ILE A 70 10.33 0.40 1.07
CA ILE A 70 11.21 0.67 -0.08
C ILE A 70 10.40 1.21 -1.26
N TRP A 71 9.25 0.62 -1.54
CA TRP A 71 8.36 1.10 -2.60
C TRP A 71 7.83 2.51 -2.31
N MET A 72 7.37 2.77 -1.08
CA MET A 72 6.89 4.09 -0.66
C MET A 72 7.97 5.18 -0.68
N MET A 73 9.24 4.85 -0.44
CA MET A 73 10.34 5.80 -0.61
C MET A 73 10.48 6.27 -2.06
N GLY A 74 10.24 5.38 -3.04
CA GLY A 74 10.16 5.76 -4.45
C GLY A 74 9.03 6.77 -4.71
N LEU A 75 7.89 6.61 -4.04
CA LEU A 75 6.76 7.54 -4.12
C LEU A 75 7.06 8.90 -3.49
N ILE A 76 7.83 8.95 -2.39
CA ILE A 76 8.31 10.21 -1.80
C ILE A 76 9.23 10.94 -2.80
N HIS A 77 10.19 10.24 -3.40
CA HIS A 77 11.09 10.83 -4.39
C HIS A 77 10.34 11.37 -5.61
N ALA A 78 9.28 10.66 -6.04
CA ALA A 78 8.37 11.11 -7.08
C ALA A 78 7.39 12.20 -6.64
N LYS A 79 7.41 12.61 -5.36
CA LYS A 79 6.46 13.55 -4.73
C LYS A 79 5.00 13.10 -4.76
N ALA A 80 4.77 11.82 -4.99
CA ALA A 80 3.45 11.19 -5.01
C ALA A 80 2.87 11.02 -3.60
N LEU A 81 3.72 10.94 -2.56
CA LEU A 81 3.38 10.92 -1.15
C LEU A 81 4.33 11.83 -0.34
N LEU A 82 3.88 12.29 0.83
CA LEU A 82 4.70 13.00 1.81
C LEU A 82 5.37 12.02 2.78
N SER A 83 6.54 12.38 3.33
CA SER A 83 7.25 11.56 4.33
C SER A 83 6.36 11.23 5.54
N THR A 84 5.61 12.21 6.02
CA THR A 84 4.71 12.06 7.18
C THR A 84 3.54 11.11 6.90
N GLU A 85 3.04 11.08 5.66
CA GLU A 85 2.00 10.13 5.23
C GLU A 85 2.56 8.70 5.22
N VAL A 86 3.76 8.53 4.65
CA VAL A 86 4.45 7.23 4.57
C VAL A 86 4.79 6.68 5.96
N GLU A 87 5.31 7.50 6.87
CA GLU A 87 5.59 7.07 8.26
C GLU A 87 4.34 6.53 8.95
N THR A 88 3.20 7.23 8.78
CA THR A 88 1.91 6.79 9.32
C THR A 88 1.47 5.46 8.71
N PHE A 89 1.56 5.32 7.38
CA PHE A 89 1.16 4.10 6.68
C PHE A 89 2.05 2.90 7.03
N LEU A 90 3.36 3.11 7.20
CA LEU A 90 4.29 2.04 7.59
C LEU A 90 4.11 1.62 9.04
N SER A 91 3.80 2.56 9.94
CA SER A 91 3.42 2.24 11.31
C SER A 91 2.19 1.35 11.33
N ASP A 92 1.14 1.71 10.59
CA ASP A 92 -0.08 0.91 10.49
C ASP A 92 0.21 -0.46 9.85
N ALA A 93 0.99 -0.52 8.77
CA ALA A 93 1.40 -1.76 8.12
C ALA A 93 2.16 -2.71 9.08
N ALA A 94 3.04 -2.17 9.93
CA ALA A 94 3.78 -2.96 10.93
C ALA A 94 2.83 -3.57 11.97
N THR A 95 1.79 -2.86 12.40
CA THR A 95 0.77 -3.43 13.30
C THR A 95 -0.03 -4.56 12.64
N LEU A 96 -0.27 -4.46 11.33
CA LEU A 96 -1.05 -5.42 10.55
C LEU A 96 -0.25 -6.67 10.17
N GLY A 97 1.04 -6.53 9.88
CA GLY A 97 1.93 -7.64 9.49
C GLY A 97 2.35 -8.55 10.64
N GLY A 98 2.00 -8.20 11.88
CA GLY A 98 2.25 -9.02 13.06
C GLY A 98 3.74 -9.16 13.41
N PRO A 99 4.08 -10.01 14.40
CA PRO A 99 5.46 -10.18 14.88
C PRO A 99 6.44 -10.66 13.80
N SER A 100 5.95 -11.29 12.73
CA SER A 100 6.74 -11.77 11.58
C SER A 100 7.15 -10.66 10.60
N SER A 101 6.49 -9.50 10.66
CA SER A 101 6.76 -8.37 9.76
C SER A 101 8.02 -7.59 10.11
N VAL A 102 8.49 -7.74 11.36
CA VAL A 102 9.79 -7.27 11.79
C VAL A 102 10.81 -8.31 11.31
N GLY A 103 11.53 -7.99 10.24
CA GLY A 103 12.68 -8.80 9.82
C GLY A 103 13.68 -8.95 10.99
N PRO A 104 14.45 -10.04 11.03
CA PRO A 104 15.31 -10.34 12.17
C PRO A 104 16.39 -9.27 12.42
N ALA A 105 16.79 -9.27 13.69
CA ALA A 105 17.82 -8.51 14.41
C ALA A 105 19.16 -8.27 13.68
#